data_AF-A0A1F0A8N8-F1
#
_entry.id   AF-A0A1F0A8N8-F1
#
_cell.length_a   1.000
_cell.length_b   1.000
_cell.length_c   1.000
_cell.angle_alpha   90.00
_cell.angle_beta   90.00
_cell.angle_gamma   90.00
#
_symmetry.space_group_name_H-M   'P 1'
#
loop_
_entity.id
_entity.type
_entity.pdbx_description
1 polymer ?
#
loop_
_entity_poly.entity_id
_entity_poly.type
_entity_poly.pdbx_seq_one_letter_code
_entity_poly.pdbx_strand_id
1 'polypeptide(L)'
;MKEKYYNVKEALDYIRSYPSGRIEKEFYMDITEKQIRDILKKDVLGQYKQLSEGEHIIESYINFQGDEVVETLYVFPKFGKNPKILSSWDNLYKKEDKLVKQLQRQGFKTPEAKIREEFKNSGKPAYLMSEDYLFSLKLEIERRQLPIKIFRIQPRTSSTIKQLLNEEMLETNFELTINTLLEEFERRLKEDWFENQKLCIEQAEKVGELLEDVRGRTEILQSVAPELSLDAYNSRLKEVEEFYNKLKNQEFIPPFNFEKSFNKFKKIYMNQENKNVISSLSNKIYEFEKYQINKYKEKIEEQNKNRVITEISFKRYLVEFYKTINDSFWREDFLSNLEDNFGIKINR
;
A
#
# COMPACT_ATOMS: atom_id res chain seq x y z
N MET A 1 14.21 -30.09 -2.24
CA MET A 1 15.09 -28.91 -2.30
C MET A 1 15.42 -28.46 -0.89
N LYS A 2 16.60 -27.87 -0.65
CA LYS A 2 16.91 -27.27 0.66
C LYS A 2 16.11 -25.98 0.80
N GLU A 3 15.35 -25.85 1.87
CA GLU A 3 14.59 -24.64 2.22
C GLU A 3 15.57 -23.47 2.40
N LYS A 4 15.42 -22.41 1.60
CA LYS A 4 16.24 -21.19 1.69
C LYS A 4 15.61 -20.24 2.71
N TYR A 5 16.45 -19.64 3.54
CA TYR A 5 16.04 -18.61 4.49
C TYR A 5 16.56 -17.24 4.03
N TYR A 6 15.77 -16.20 4.30
CA TYR A 6 16.05 -14.82 3.94
C TYR A 6 16.23 -13.98 5.20
N ASN A 7 17.34 -13.25 5.28
CA ASN A 7 17.53 -12.25 6.33
C ASN A 7 16.78 -10.94 6.00
N VAL A 8 16.75 -9.98 6.92
CA VAL A 8 16.01 -8.71 6.73
C VAL A 8 16.49 -7.89 5.52
N LYS A 9 17.79 -7.94 5.21
CA LYS A 9 18.35 -7.21 4.07
C LYS A 9 17.91 -7.83 2.74
N GLU A 10 18.01 -9.16 2.63
CA GLU A 10 17.51 -9.89 1.46
C GLU A 10 15.99 -9.76 1.33
N ALA A 11 15.28 -9.73 2.46
CA ALA A 11 13.85 -9.49 2.49
C ALA A 11 13.50 -8.10 1.96
N LEU A 12 14.25 -7.06 2.34
CA LEU A 12 14.03 -5.71 1.82
C LEU A 12 14.15 -5.66 0.30
N ASP A 13 15.16 -6.33 -0.27
CA ASP A 13 15.36 -6.41 -1.72
C ASP A 13 14.20 -7.17 -2.40
N TYR A 14 13.76 -8.29 -1.83
CA TYR A 14 12.62 -9.07 -2.33
C TYR A 14 11.29 -8.30 -2.23
N ILE A 15 11.06 -7.61 -1.11
CA ILE A 15 9.83 -6.85 -0.91
C ILE A 15 9.76 -5.76 -1.97
N ARG A 16 10.85 -5.04 -2.21
CA ARG A 16 10.91 -3.98 -3.23
C ARG A 16 10.78 -4.49 -4.67
N SER A 17 10.94 -5.78 -4.94
CA SER A 17 10.75 -6.33 -6.29
C SER A 17 9.26 -6.43 -6.63
N TYR A 18 8.90 -6.14 -7.89
CA TYR A 18 7.53 -6.38 -8.35
C TYR A 18 7.20 -7.88 -8.37
N PRO A 19 5.94 -8.30 -8.13
CA PRO A 19 5.54 -9.71 -8.25
C PRO A 19 5.84 -10.30 -9.64
N SER A 20 5.74 -9.50 -10.70
CA SER A 20 6.12 -9.86 -12.07
C SER A 20 7.62 -9.97 -12.36
N GLY A 21 8.50 -9.66 -11.40
CA GLY A 21 9.95 -9.66 -11.60
C GLY A 21 10.47 -8.51 -12.48
N ARG A 22 9.64 -7.48 -12.78
CA ARG A 22 10.08 -6.27 -13.51
C ARG A 22 11.18 -5.55 -12.72
N ILE A 23 12.32 -5.32 -13.40
CA ILE A 23 13.55 -4.77 -12.81
C ILE A 23 13.53 -3.24 -12.73
N GLU A 24 12.66 -2.56 -13.48
CA GLU A 24 12.71 -1.10 -13.62
C GLU A 24 11.40 -0.41 -13.23
N LYS A 25 11.41 0.22 -12.05
CA LYS A 25 11.02 1.62 -11.80
C LYS A 25 11.21 1.96 -10.33
N GLU A 26 11.29 3.27 -10.05
CA GLU A 26 11.40 3.89 -8.72
C GLU A 26 10.69 3.10 -7.62
N PHE A 27 11.29 3.08 -6.42
CA PHE A 27 10.80 2.35 -5.25
C PHE A 27 9.27 2.44 -5.08
N TYR A 28 8.56 1.40 -5.51
CA TYR A 28 7.12 1.21 -5.27
C TYR A 28 6.78 1.23 -3.78
N MET A 29 7.74 0.83 -2.94
CA MET A 29 7.61 0.83 -1.49
C MET A 29 8.74 1.61 -0.83
N ASP A 30 8.37 2.69 -0.15
CA ASP A 30 9.24 3.45 0.74
C ASP A 30 9.24 2.80 2.13
N ILE A 31 9.89 1.64 2.23
CA ILE A 31 10.12 0.94 3.51
C ILE A 31 11.61 0.80 3.80
N THR A 32 11.95 0.94 5.08
CA THR A 32 13.29 0.79 5.63
C THR A 32 13.45 -0.54 6.36
N GLU A 33 14.69 -1.04 6.50
CA GLU A 33 14.97 -2.23 7.31
C GLU A 33 14.44 -2.10 8.75
N LYS A 34 14.48 -0.89 9.33
CA LYS A 34 13.99 -0.63 10.69
C LYS A 34 12.49 -0.87 10.79
N GLN A 35 11.72 -0.41 9.79
CA GLN A 35 10.27 -0.64 9.74
C GLN A 35 9.95 -2.12 9.56
N ILE A 36 10.69 -2.84 8.70
CA ILE A 36 10.54 -4.29 8.54
C ILE A 36 10.79 -5.00 9.88
N ARG A 37 11.88 -4.69 10.57
CA ARG A 37 12.20 -5.30 11.88
C ARG A 37 11.12 -5.03 12.91
N ASP A 38 10.52 -3.83 12.91
CA ASP A 38 9.42 -3.50 13.82
C ASP A 38 8.16 -4.32 13.53
N ILE A 39 7.80 -4.50 12.25
CA ILE A 39 6.67 -5.35 11.83
C ILE A 39 6.92 -6.79 12.28
N LEU A 40 8.11 -7.33 12.00
CA LEU A 40 8.50 -8.69 12.38
C LEU A 40 8.50 -8.90 13.89
N LYS A 41 9.01 -7.93 14.66
CA LYS A 41 8.99 -7.95 16.13
C LYS A 41 7.55 -8.09 16.65
N LYS A 42 6.63 -7.25 16.16
CA LYS A 42 5.23 -7.25 16.60
C LYS A 42 4.52 -8.54 16.25
N ASP A 43 4.79 -9.08 15.07
CA ASP A 43 4.20 -10.34 14.61
C ASP A 43 4.70 -11.54 15.41
N VAL A 44 6.03 -11.67 15.58
CA VAL A 44 6.63 -12.78 16.33
C VAL A 44 6.21 -12.76 17.80
N LEU A 45 6.25 -11.60 18.46
CA LEU A 45 5.80 -11.49 19.84
C LEU A 45 4.32 -11.80 19.98
N GLY A 46 3.49 -11.35 19.02
CA GLY A 46 2.08 -11.68 18.98
C GLY A 46 1.81 -13.18 18.83
N GLN A 47 2.57 -13.86 17.97
CA GLN A 47 2.46 -15.32 17.80
C GLN A 47 2.83 -16.08 19.09
N TYR A 48 3.88 -15.70 19.81
CA TYR A 48 4.20 -16.35 21.09
C TYR A 48 3.15 -16.14 22.16
N LYS A 49 2.43 -15.02 22.09
CA LYS A 49 1.28 -14.72 22.94
C LYS A 49 -0.01 -15.40 22.46
N GLN A 50 0.07 -16.21 21.40
CA GLN A 50 -1.06 -16.96 20.81
C GLN A 50 -2.20 -16.07 20.31
N LEU A 51 -1.87 -14.86 19.84
CA LEU A 51 -2.86 -13.96 19.24
C LEU A 51 -3.35 -14.49 17.90
N SER A 52 -4.61 -14.21 17.57
CA SER A 52 -5.19 -14.61 16.29
C SER A 52 -4.69 -13.72 15.15
N GLU A 53 -4.64 -14.25 13.93
CA GLU A 53 -4.31 -13.45 12.75
C GLU A 53 -5.29 -12.28 12.57
N GLY A 54 -4.75 -11.07 12.37
CA GLY A 54 -5.52 -9.84 12.19
C GLY A 54 -5.88 -9.12 13.48
N GLU A 55 -5.54 -9.68 14.64
CA GLU A 55 -5.83 -9.09 15.95
C GLU A 55 -4.80 -8.01 16.32
N HIS A 56 -5.29 -6.88 16.83
CA HIS A 56 -4.48 -5.81 17.40
C HIS A 56 -4.74 -5.74 18.91
N ILE A 57 -3.70 -5.92 19.72
CA ILE A 57 -3.81 -5.87 21.18
C ILE A 57 -2.63 -5.09 21.77
N ILE A 58 -2.88 -4.39 22.88
CA ILE A 58 -1.84 -3.71 23.65
C ILE A 58 -1.34 -4.71 24.70
N GLU A 59 -0.05 -5.02 24.68
CA GLU A 59 0.56 -6.01 25.56
C GLU A 59 1.88 -5.49 26.13
N SER A 60 2.24 -5.96 27.33
CA SER A 60 3.57 -5.73 27.90
C SER A 60 4.50 -6.94 27.71
N TYR A 61 5.77 -6.65 27.45
CA TYR A 61 6.84 -7.65 27.34
C TYR A 61 8.18 -7.10 27.82
N ILE A 62 9.07 -8.00 28.26
CA ILE A 62 10.44 -7.64 28.63
C ILE A 62 11.29 -7.61 27.35
N ASN A 63 11.96 -6.48 27.08
CA ASN A 63 12.81 -6.31 25.91
C ASN A 63 14.18 -7.00 26.07
N PHE A 64 15.04 -6.92 25.04
CA PHE A 64 16.40 -7.50 25.11
C PHE A 64 17.33 -6.80 26.10
N GLN A 65 16.99 -5.58 26.54
CA GLN A 65 17.69 -4.81 27.55
C GLN A 65 17.22 -5.15 28.97
N GLY A 66 16.12 -5.90 29.12
CA GLY A 66 15.52 -6.27 30.39
C GLY A 66 14.43 -5.32 30.87
N ASP A 67 14.06 -4.32 30.07
CA ASP A 67 13.02 -3.35 30.43
C ASP A 67 11.63 -3.86 30.03
N GLU A 68 10.63 -3.57 30.86
CA GLU A 68 9.23 -3.76 30.49
C GLU A 68 8.79 -2.69 29.50
N VAL A 69 8.27 -3.12 28.36
CA VAL A 69 7.77 -2.26 27.29
C VAL A 69 6.31 -2.62 27.02
N VAL A 70 5.47 -1.60 26.91
CA VAL A 70 4.07 -1.73 26.48
C VAL A 70 3.98 -1.34 25.02
N GLU A 71 3.46 -2.22 24.17
CA GLU A 71 3.36 -1.99 22.74
C GLU A 71 2.11 -2.65 22.14
N THR A 72 1.58 -2.07 21.06
CA THR A 72 0.53 -2.71 20.26
C THR A 72 1.14 -3.80 19.38
N LEU A 73 0.82 -5.06 19.68
CA LEU A 73 1.18 -6.22 18.89
C LEU A 73 0.15 -6.46 17.78
N TYR A 74 0.61 -7.13 16.71
CA TYR A 74 -0.23 -7.47 15.57
C TYR A 74 0.32 -8.69 14.85
N VAL A 75 -0.51 -9.73 14.69
CA VAL A 75 -0.17 -10.92 13.90
C VAL A 75 -0.77 -10.80 12.51
N PHE A 76 0.07 -10.67 11.48
CA PHE A 76 -0.40 -10.59 10.11
C PHE A 76 -0.70 -11.97 9.52
N PRO A 77 -1.63 -12.07 8.56
CA PRO A 77 -1.93 -13.31 7.86
C PRO A 77 -0.72 -14.00 7.24
N LYS A 78 -0.63 -15.33 7.33
CA LYS A 78 0.39 -16.12 6.63
C LYS A 78 -0.19 -16.84 5.41
N PHE A 79 0.63 -16.99 4.38
CA PHE A 79 0.31 -17.57 3.08
C PHE A 79 1.40 -18.58 2.68
N GLY A 80 1.05 -19.52 1.82
CA GLY A 80 1.93 -20.62 1.41
C GLY A 80 1.85 -21.85 2.33
N LYS A 81 2.59 -22.90 1.97
CA LYS A 81 2.46 -24.24 2.58
C LYS A 81 3.13 -24.33 3.95
N ASN A 82 4.21 -23.61 4.20
CA ASN A 82 4.98 -23.71 5.43
C ASN A 82 5.69 -22.39 5.79
N PRO A 83 4.94 -21.33 6.15
CA PRO A 83 5.50 -20.06 6.58
C PRO A 83 6.25 -20.23 7.92
N LYS A 84 7.55 -19.96 7.93
CA LYS A 84 8.42 -20.06 9.11
C LYS A 84 9.24 -18.81 9.30
N ILE A 85 9.45 -18.44 10.56
CA ILE A 85 10.41 -17.43 10.96
C ILE A 85 11.24 -17.93 12.12
N LEU A 86 12.55 -17.67 12.05
CA LEU A 86 13.49 -17.82 13.15
C LEU A 86 13.81 -16.43 13.68
N SER A 87 13.76 -16.27 15.00
CA SER A 87 13.76 -14.96 15.64
C SER A 87 14.72 -14.91 16.83
N SER A 88 15.25 -13.72 17.12
CA SER A 88 16.07 -13.48 18.33
C SER A 88 15.30 -13.72 19.63
N TRP A 89 13.98 -13.75 19.54
CA TRP A 89 13.09 -13.99 20.66
C TRP A 89 12.93 -15.49 20.98
N ASP A 90 13.26 -16.37 20.04
CA ASP A 90 13.20 -17.82 20.23
C ASP A 90 14.21 -18.27 21.31
N ASN A 91 13.72 -19.05 22.29
CA ASN A 91 14.55 -19.58 23.36
C ASN A 91 15.70 -20.47 22.86
N LEU A 92 15.51 -21.13 21.71
CA LEU A 92 16.49 -21.99 21.05
C LEU A 92 17.79 -21.26 20.63
N TYR A 93 17.73 -19.94 20.47
CA TYR A 93 18.87 -19.11 20.04
C TYR A 93 19.39 -18.17 21.14
N LYS A 94 18.78 -18.17 22.34
CA LYS A 94 19.24 -17.38 23.50
C LYS A 94 20.46 -17.97 24.20
N LYS A 95 20.66 -19.30 24.14
CA LYS A 95 21.86 -19.99 24.66
C LYS A 95 22.27 -21.09 23.71
N GLU A 96 23.48 -20.99 23.16
CA GLU A 96 24.07 -22.10 22.42
C GLU A 96 24.42 -23.25 23.35
N ASP A 97 23.89 -24.43 23.03
CA ASP A 97 24.29 -25.69 23.67
C ASP A 97 25.81 -25.90 23.50
N LYS A 98 26.47 -26.31 24.58
CA LYS A 98 27.91 -26.62 24.58
C LYS A 98 28.27 -27.69 23.55
N LEU A 99 27.38 -28.66 23.32
CA LEU A 99 27.56 -29.73 22.34
C LEU A 99 27.62 -29.19 20.91
N VAL A 100 26.73 -28.24 20.58
CA VAL A 100 26.68 -27.57 19.27
C VAL A 100 27.95 -26.75 19.03
N LYS A 101 28.47 -26.06 20.05
CA LYS A 101 29.77 -25.36 19.97
C LYS A 101 30.94 -26.31 19.73
N GLN A 102 30.91 -27.52 20.31
CA GLN A 102 31.95 -28.54 20.08
C GLN A 102 31.88 -29.13 18.68
N LEU A 103 30.68 -29.46 18.19
CA LEU A 103 30.48 -30.01 16.84
C LEU A 103 30.89 -29.02 15.73
N GLN A 104 30.62 -27.71 15.92
CA GLN A 104 31.08 -26.66 15.00
C GLN A 104 32.61 -26.54 14.95
N ARG A 105 33.29 -26.68 16.10
CA ARG A 105 34.77 -26.68 16.17
C ARG A 105 35.40 -27.89 15.47
N GLN A 106 34.64 -28.97 15.31
CA GLN A 106 35.06 -30.19 14.61
C GLN A 106 34.70 -30.19 13.11
N GLY A 107 34.20 -29.07 12.58
CA GLY A 107 33.95 -28.90 11.13
C GLY A 107 32.64 -29.52 10.63
N PHE A 108 31.80 -30.08 11.50
CA PHE A 108 30.49 -30.60 11.10
C PHE A 108 29.49 -29.45 10.90
N LYS A 109 29.23 -29.09 9.64
CA LYS A 109 28.17 -28.14 9.27
C LYS A 109 26.91 -28.88 8.80
N THR A 110 26.05 -29.26 9.75
CA THR A 110 24.70 -29.71 9.41
C THR A 110 23.88 -28.56 8.79
N PRO A 111 22.76 -28.83 8.10
CA PRO A 111 21.85 -27.78 7.62
C PRO A 111 21.47 -26.76 8.69
N GLU A 112 21.23 -27.22 9.92
CA GLU A 112 20.89 -26.39 11.09
C GLU A 112 22.07 -25.52 11.55
N ALA A 113 23.31 -25.99 11.37
CA ALA A 113 24.50 -25.20 11.65
C ALA A 113 24.67 -24.04 10.67
N LYS A 114 24.32 -24.23 9.39
CA LYS A 114 24.31 -23.16 8.38
C LYS A 114 23.26 -22.10 8.68
N ILE A 115 22.04 -22.53 8.99
CA ILE A 115 20.94 -21.64 9.40
C ILE A 115 21.34 -20.83 10.64
N ARG A 116 22.02 -21.45 11.63
CA ARG A 116 22.57 -20.73 12.80
C ARG A 116 23.65 -19.71 12.44
N GLU A 117 24.55 -20.02 11.50
CA GLU A 117 25.56 -19.06 11.02
C GLU A 117 24.92 -17.87 10.31
N GLU A 118 23.96 -18.12 9.41
CA GLU A 118 23.17 -17.08 8.73
C GLU A 118 22.41 -16.20 9.74
N PHE A 119 21.85 -16.82 10.78
CA PHE A 119 21.12 -16.12 11.84
C PHE A 119 22.01 -15.14 12.61
N LYS A 120 23.23 -15.57 12.98
CA LYS A 120 24.22 -14.71 13.67
C LYS A 120 24.61 -13.49 12.83
N ASN A 121 24.58 -13.61 11.51
CA ASN A 121 24.96 -12.56 10.57
C ASN A 121 23.79 -11.66 10.13
N SER A 122 22.55 -11.91 10.57
CA SER A 122 21.32 -11.24 10.08
C SER A 122 20.98 -9.88 10.75
N GLY A 123 21.92 -9.29 11.49
CA GLY A 123 21.75 -8.04 12.23
C GLY A 123 21.01 -8.22 13.57
N LYS A 124 20.85 -7.16 14.37
CA LYS A 124 20.17 -7.21 15.68
C LYS A 124 18.91 -6.33 15.69
N PRO A 125 17.73 -6.84 16.12
CA PRO A 125 17.42 -8.26 16.35
C PRO A 125 17.43 -9.07 15.05
N ALA A 126 17.99 -10.28 15.11
CA ALA A 126 18.13 -11.24 14.03
C ALA A 126 16.80 -11.91 13.68
N TYR A 127 16.51 -11.99 12.37
CA TYR A 127 15.37 -12.68 11.79
C TYR A 127 15.81 -13.43 10.52
N LEU A 128 15.35 -14.67 10.39
CA LEU A 128 15.44 -15.45 9.16
C LEU A 128 14.05 -15.98 8.79
N MET A 129 13.62 -15.76 7.55
CA MET A 129 12.27 -16.09 7.09
C MET A 129 12.33 -17.13 5.98
N SER A 130 11.41 -18.10 5.97
CA SER A 130 11.17 -18.91 4.78
C SER A 130 10.57 -18.06 3.66
N GLU A 131 10.59 -18.57 2.43
CA GLU A 131 10.01 -17.89 1.26
C GLU A 131 8.52 -17.55 1.46
N ASP A 132 7.72 -18.51 1.92
CA ASP A 132 6.29 -18.34 2.25
C ASP A 132 6.06 -17.22 3.28
N TYR A 133 6.92 -17.15 4.31
CA TYR A 133 6.84 -16.11 5.32
C TYR A 133 7.24 -14.75 4.74
N LEU A 134 8.28 -14.70 3.92
CA LEU A 134 8.74 -13.50 3.24
C LEU A 134 7.67 -12.94 2.29
N PHE A 135 7.00 -13.81 1.55
CA PHE A 135 5.85 -13.46 0.71
C PHE A 135 4.71 -12.88 1.55
N SER A 136 4.38 -13.51 2.67
CA SER A 136 3.36 -13.01 3.61
C SER A 136 3.72 -11.63 4.17
N LEU A 137 4.99 -11.41 4.51
CA LEU A 137 5.51 -10.13 4.99
C LEU A 137 5.39 -9.05 3.91
N LYS A 138 5.70 -9.38 2.66
CA LYS A 138 5.54 -8.47 1.53
C LYS A 138 4.10 -7.99 1.40
N LEU A 139 3.12 -8.91 1.41
CA LEU A 139 1.70 -8.57 1.34
C LEU A 139 1.24 -7.69 2.51
N GLU A 140 1.76 -7.93 3.71
CA GLU A 140 1.45 -7.11 4.88
C GLU A 140 2.02 -5.69 4.79
N ILE A 141 3.27 -5.56 4.34
CA ILE A 141 3.92 -4.26 4.12
C ILE A 141 3.14 -3.48 3.07
N GLU A 142 2.79 -4.14 1.97
CA GLU A 142 1.95 -3.59 0.94
C GLU A 142 0.63 -3.12 1.56
N ARG A 143 -0.13 -3.96 2.27
CA ARG A 143 -1.38 -3.56 2.94
C ARG A 143 -1.23 -2.31 3.82
N ARG A 144 -0.13 -2.17 4.56
CA ARG A 144 0.14 -1.01 5.43
C ARG A 144 0.45 0.27 4.67
N GLN A 145 1.17 0.17 3.57
CA GLN A 145 1.50 1.31 2.71
C GLN A 145 0.35 1.65 1.74
N LEU A 146 -0.65 0.77 1.62
CA LEU A 146 -1.79 0.88 0.71
C LEU A 146 -3.09 1.40 1.39
N PRO A 147 -3.03 2.52 2.13
CA PRO A 147 -3.97 3.59 1.84
C PRO A 147 -3.22 4.85 1.36
N ILE A 148 -3.55 5.29 0.14
CA ILE A 148 -3.05 6.55 -0.44
C ILE A 148 -3.55 7.71 0.42
N LYS A 149 -2.71 8.14 1.36
CA LYS A 149 -2.87 9.42 2.05
C LYS A 149 -1.62 10.24 1.85
N ILE A 150 -1.43 10.70 0.62
CA ILE A 150 -0.40 11.68 0.28
C ILE A 150 -1.09 12.91 -0.30
N PHE A 151 -1.84 13.60 0.55
CA PHE A 151 -2.26 14.97 0.26
C PHE A 151 -1.13 15.90 0.68
N ARG A 152 -0.34 16.38 -0.28
CA ARG A 152 0.74 17.33 0.00
C ARG A 152 0.24 18.75 -0.08
N ILE A 153 -0.86 18.99 -0.79
CA ILE A 153 -1.43 20.33 -0.93
C ILE A 153 -2.02 20.87 0.39
N GLN A 154 -1.65 22.11 0.69
CA GLN A 154 -2.21 22.91 1.78
C GLN A 154 -2.77 24.23 1.23
N PRO A 155 -3.86 24.76 1.80
CA PRO A 155 -4.33 26.08 1.43
C PRO A 155 -3.29 27.13 1.82
N ARG A 156 -3.12 28.17 0.99
CA ARG A 156 -2.33 29.35 1.36
C ARG A 156 -2.95 29.98 2.60
N THR A 157 -2.14 30.47 3.54
CA THR A 157 -2.71 31.19 4.69
C THR A 157 -3.35 32.50 4.26
N SER A 158 -4.34 32.99 5.01
CA SER A 158 -4.91 34.33 4.76
C SER A 158 -3.83 35.42 4.74
N SER A 159 -2.77 35.29 5.55
CA SER A 159 -1.65 36.25 5.54
C SER A 159 -0.87 36.23 4.22
N THR A 160 -0.59 35.03 3.69
CA THR A 160 0.10 34.84 2.42
C THR A 160 -0.74 35.39 1.27
N ILE A 161 -2.05 35.12 1.27
CA ILE A 161 -2.96 35.68 0.26
C ILE A 161 -3.00 37.20 0.37
N LYS A 162 -3.08 37.75 1.60
CA LYS A 162 -3.07 39.19 1.83
C LYS A 162 -1.79 39.87 1.31
N GLN A 163 -0.63 39.23 1.43
CA GLN A 163 0.63 39.73 0.85
C GLN A 163 0.62 39.75 -0.69
N LEU A 164 -0.10 38.81 -1.32
CA LEU A 164 -0.25 38.74 -2.78
C LEU A 164 -1.31 39.74 -3.30
N LEU A 165 -2.20 40.21 -2.44
CA LEU A 165 -3.22 41.20 -2.73
C LEU A 165 -2.71 42.60 -2.34
N ASN A 166 -1.96 43.26 -3.22
CA ASN A 166 -1.57 44.67 -3.04
C ASN A 166 -2.73 45.60 -3.43
N GLU A 167 -3.01 46.62 -2.61
CA GLU A 167 -4.06 47.62 -2.79
C GLU A 167 -3.94 48.35 -4.15
N GLU A 168 -2.74 48.82 -4.50
CA GLU A 168 -2.45 49.50 -5.78
C GLU A 168 -2.59 48.56 -7.00
N MET A 169 -2.21 47.29 -6.82
CA MET A 169 -2.35 46.25 -7.86
C MET A 169 -3.81 45.84 -8.07
N LEU A 170 -4.63 45.83 -7.02
CA LEU A 170 -6.05 45.50 -7.16
C LEU A 170 -6.84 46.63 -7.80
N GLU A 171 -6.50 47.89 -7.55
CA GLU A 171 -7.14 49.03 -8.20
C GLU A 171 -6.94 49.03 -9.72
N THR A 172 -5.76 48.64 -10.18
CA THR A 172 -5.38 48.68 -11.60
C THR A 172 -5.51 47.33 -12.31
N ASN A 173 -5.30 46.22 -11.60
CA ASN A 173 -5.13 44.87 -12.16
C ASN A 173 -5.88 43.79 -11.35
N PHE A 174 -7.05 44.10 -10.80
CA PHE A 174 -7.87 43.12 -10.05
C PHE A 174 -8.04 41.80 -10.80
N GLU A 175 -8.44 41.89 -12.07
CA GLU A 175 -8.78 40.71 -12.87
C GLU A 175 -7.58 39.78 -13.04
N LEU A 176 -6.46 40.34 -13.47
CA LEU A 176 -5.20 39.62 -13.61
C LEU A 176 -4.78 38.98 -12.28
N THR A 177 -4.80 39.75 -11.18
CA THR A 177 -4.35 39.29 -9.85
C THR A 177 -5.16 38.08 -9.37
N ILE A 178 -6.50 38.15 -9.45
CA ILE A 178 -7.36 37.06 -8.99
C ILE A 178 -7.27 35.84 -9.90
N ASN A 179 -7.18 36.03 -11.21
CA ASN A 179 -7.00 34.93 -12.16
C ASN A 179 -5.68 34.20 -11.89
N THR A 180 -4.56 34.92 -11.72
CA THR A 180 -3.27 34.31 -11.38
C THR A 180 -3.35 33.51 -10.08
N LEU A 181 -4.00 34.04 -9.04
CA LEU A 181 -4.18 33.29 -7.79
C LEU A 181 -4.97 31.98 -8.00
N LEU A 182 -6.02 32.01 -8.82
CA LEU A 182 -6.84 30.83 -9.12
C LEU A 182 -6.09 29.81 -9.99
N GLU A 183 -5.35 30.27 -10.99
CA GLU A 183 -4.51 29.45 -11.88
C GLU A 183 -3.39 28.76 -11.10
N GLU A 184 -2.70 29.48 -10.22
CA GLU A 184 -1.68 28.90 -9.34
C GLU A 184 -2.28 27.84 -8.40
N PHE A 185 -3.49 28.07 -7.90
CA PHE A 185 -4.16 27.10 -7.05
C PHE A 185 -4.57 25.85 -7.82
N GLU A 186 -5.13 26.00 -9.03
CA GLU A 186 -5.42 24.87 -9.91
C GLU A 186 -4.15 24.08 -10.26
N ARG A 187 -3.05 24.78 -10.60
CA ARG A 187 -1.77 24.14 -10.92
C ARG A 187 -1.28 23.28 -9.75
N ARG A 188 -1.30 23.81 -8.52
CA ARG A 188 -0.93 23.03 -7.32
C ARG A 188 -1.82 21.81 -7.11
N LEU A 189 -3.14 21.94 -7.33
CA LEU A 189 -4.07 20.81 -7.26
C LEU A 189 -3.78 19.75 -8.33
N LYS A 190 -3.44 20.20 -9.55
CA LYS A 190 -3.12 19.33 -10.68
C LYS A 190 -1.81 18.57 -10.44
N GLU A 191 -0.78 19.24 -9.91
CA GLU A 191 0.49 18.62 -9.51
C GLU A 191 0.27 17.54 -8.43
N ASP A 192 -0.48 17.85 -7.36
CA ASP A 192 -0.82 16.88 -6.31
C ASP A 192 -1.66 15.71 -6.86
N TRP A 193 -2.56 15.98 -7.82
CA TRP A 193 -3.32 14.95 -8.51
C TRP A 193 -2.46 14.01 -9.34
N PHE A 194 -1.48 14.50 -10.11
CA PHE A 194 -0.61 13.64 -10.90
C PHE A 194 0.20 12.69 -10.02
N GLU A 195 0.75 13.20 -8.91
CA GLU A 195 1.49 12.38 -7.95
C GLU A 195 0.60 11.31 -7.31
N ASN A 196 -0.61 11.70 -6.87
CA ASN A 196 -1.59 10.75 -6.34
C ASN A 196 -2.03 9.71 -7.39
N GLN A 197 -2.21 10.12 -8.65
CA GLN A 197 -2.63 9.25 -9.74
C GLN A 197 -1.55 8.23 -10.09
N LYS A 198 -0.28 8.65 -10.14
CA LYS A 198 0.87 7.76 -10.32
C LYS A 198 0.87 6.65 -9.28
N LEU A 199 0.71 7.01 -8.00
CA LEU A 199 0.63 6.05 -6.90
C LEU A 199 -0.59 5.14 -7.06
N CYS A 200 -1.77 5.68 -7.39
CA CYS A 200 -2.98 4.88 -7.55
C CYS A 200 -2.86 3.83 -8.67
N ILE A 201 -2.27 4.21 -9.81
CA ILE A 201 -1.99 3.29 -10.91
C ILE A 201 -1.00 2.21 -10.48
N GLU A 202 0.09 2.59 -9.82
CA GLU A 202 1.11 1.65 -9.34
C GLU A 202 0.54 0.60 -8.39
N GLN A 203 -0.36 1.01 -7.49
CA GLN A 203 -1.05 0.07 -6.59
C GLN A 203 -2.02 -0.85 -7.33
N ALA A 204 -2.62 -0.36 -8.40
CA ALA A 204 -3.57 -1.12 -9.20
C ALA A 204 -2.88 -2.05 -10.24
N GLU A 205 -1.58 -1.88 -10.52
CA GLU A 205 -0.81 -2.81 -11.36
C GLU A 205 -0.87 -4.25 -10.87
N LYS A 206 -1.01 -4.51 -9.57
CA LYS A 206 -1.20 -5.88 -9.05
C LYS A 206 -2.48 -6.56 -9.51
N VAL A 207 -3.56 -5.78 -9.62
CA VAL A 207 -4.81 -6.29 -10.19
C VAL A 207 -4.64 -6.52 -11.69
N GLY A 208 -3.86 -5.67 -12.36
CA GLY A 208 -3.42 -5.87 -13.74
C GLY A 208 -2.63 -7.17 -13.92
N GLU A 209 -1.64 -7.44 -13.08
CA GLU A 209 -0.85 -8.68 -13.10
C GLU A 209 -1.74 -9.91 -12.86
N LEU A 210 -2.66 -9.85 -11.88
CA LEU A 210 -3.64 -10.91 -11.66
C LEU A 210 -4.55 -11.12 -12.89
N LEU A 211 -5.03 -10.04 -13.51
CA LEU A 211 -5.83 -10.11 -14.73
C LEU A 211 -5.06 -10.77 -15.88
N GLU A 212 -3.78 -10.43 -16.05
CA GLU A 212 -2.92 -11.00 -17.09
C GLU A 212 -2.68 -12.50 -16.86
N ASP A 213 -2.37 -12.93 -15.63
CA ASP A 213 -2.20 -14.35 -15.28
C ASP A 213 -3.48 -15.15 -15.51
N VAL A 214 -4.60 -14.64 -15.01
CA VAL A 214 -5.93 -15.26 -15.15
C VAL A 214 -6.33 -15.38 -16.62
N ARG A 215 -6.03 -14.36 -17.44
CA ARG A 215 -6.23 -14.41 -18.90
C ARG A 215 -5.33 -15.46 -19.54
N GLY A 216 -4.05 -15.51 -19.20
CA GLY A 216 -3.08 -16.48 -19.72
C GLY A 216 -3.46 -17.94 -19.41
N ARG A 217 -4.11 -18.17 -18.27
CA ARG A 217 -4.59 -19.51 -17.85
C ARG A 217 -5.98 -19.88 -18.41
N THR A 218 -6.63 -19.01 -19.18
CA THR A 218 -8.00 -19.24 -19.65
C THR A 218 -8.09 -20.42 -20.65
N GLU A 219 -7.09 -20.62 -21.51
CA GLU A 219 -7.05 -21.76 -22.43
C GLU A 219 -6.92 -23.09 -21.68
N ILE A 220 -6.09 -23.12 -20.62
CA ILE A 220 -5.95 -24.29 -19.75
C ILE A 220 -7.29 -24.58 -19.07
N LEU A 221 -7.91 -23.56 -18.47
CA LEU A 221 -9.20 -23.67 -17.81
C LEU A 221 -10.28 -24.26 -18.73
N GLN A 222 -10.36 -23.78 -19.99
CA GLN A 222 -11.26 -24.32 -21.01
C GLN A 222 -11.05 -25.80 -21.29
N SER A 223 -9.79 -26.24 -21.32
CA SER A 223 -9.45 -27.64 -21.60
C SER A 223 -9.74 -28.56 -20.41
N VAL A 224 -9.55 -28.08 -19.18
CA VAL A 224 -9.55 -28.92 -17.97
C VAL A 224 -10.86 -28.87 -17.20
N ALA A 225 -11.67 -27.83 -17.43
CA ALA A 225 -12.99 -27.66 -16.83
C ALA A 225 -14.02 -27.15 -17.88
N PRO A 226 -14.26 -27.90 -18.98
CA PRO A 226 -15.18 -27.48 -20.05
C PRO A 226 -16.63 -27.34 -19.58
N GLU A 227 -16.98 -27.89 -18.42
CA GLU A 227 -18.29 -27.73 -17.78
C GLU A 227 -18.57 -26.30 -17.28
N LEU A 228 -17.55 -25.48 -17.12
CA LEU A 228 -17.71 -24.14 -16.57
C LEU A 228 -18.20 -23.16 -17.63
N SER A 229 -19.24 -22.40 -17.29
CA SER A 229 -19.68 -21.29 -18.13
C SER A 229 -18.67 -20.15 -18.06
N LEU A 230 -18.02 -19.88 -19.19
CA LEU A 230 -17.05 -18.79 -19.29
C LEU A 230 -17.68 -17.44 -19.64
N ASP A 231 -18.97 -17.37 -19.92
CA ASP A 231 -19.62 -16.09 -20.24
C ASP A 231 -19.59 -15.15 -19.04
N ALA A 232 -19.99 -15.64 -17.86
CA ALA A 232 -19.93 -14.88 -16.61
C ALA A 232 -18.48 -14.54 -16.20
N TYR A 233 -17.56 -15.49 -16.42
CA TYR A 233 -16.13 -15.31 -16.17
C TYR A 233 -15.52 -14.21 -17.04
N ASN A 234 -15.70 -14.30 -18.35
CA ASN A 234 -15.20 -13.31 -19.30
C ASN A 234 -15.86 -11.94 -19.08
N SER A 235 -17.15 -11.91 -18.77
CA SER A 235 -17.83 -10.66 -18.41
C SER A 235 -17.21 -10.01 -17.17
N ARG A 236 -16.86 -10.81 -16.16
CA ARG A 236 -16.21 -10.31 -14.95
C ARG A 236 -14.79 -9.82 -15.21
N LEU A 237 -14.00 -10.52 -16.02
CA LEU A 237 -12.67 -10.07 -16.43
C LEU A 237 -12.73 -8.72 -17.13
N LYS A 238 -13.67 -8.57 -18.06
CA LYS A 238 -13.87 -7.32 -18.81
C LYS A 238 -14.26 -6.16 -17.89
N GLU A 239 -15.14 -6.39 -16.92
CA GLU A 239 -15.53 -5.35 -15.94
C GLU A 239 -14.32 -4.80 -15.17
N VAL A 240 -13.45 -5.69 -14.69
CA VAL A 240 -12.26 -5.30 -13.91
C VAL A 240 -11.22 -4.62 -14.82
N GLU A 241 -11.06 -5.08 -16.05
CA GLU A 241 -10.22 -4.42 -17.07
C GLU A 241 -10.72 -3.01 -17.41
N GLU A 242 -12.02 -2.83 -17.62
CA GLU A 242 -12.63 -1.51 -17.85
C GLU A 242 -12.44 -0.58 -16.66
N PHE A 243 -12.61 -1.08 -15.44
CA PHE A 243 -12.31 -0.31 -14.23
C PHE A 243 -10.85 0.14 -14.22
N TYR A 244 -9.92 -0.76 -14.53
CA TYR A 244 -8.50 -0.46 -14.55
C TYR A 244 -8.11 0.55 -15.63
N ASN A 245 -8.68 0.41 -16.83
CA ASN A 245 -8.48 1.35 -17.92
C ASN A 245 -9.04 2.74 -17.60
N LYS A 246 -10.18 2.83 -16.92
CA LYS A 246 -10.73 4.09 -16.41
C LYS A 246 -9.81 4.74 -15.38
N LEU A 247 -9.18 3.93 -14.52
CA LEU A 247 -8.20 4.41 -13.56
C LEU A 247 -6.96 4.97 -14.29
N LYS A 248 -6.37 4.22 -15.22
CA LYS A 248 -5.17 4.66 -15.96
C LYS A 248 -5.37 5.93 -16.77
N ASN A 249 -6.53 6.09 -17.39
CA ASN A 249 -6.82 7.18 -18.31
C ASN A 249 -7.62 8.32 -17.68
N GLN A 250 -7.67 8.39 -16.34
CA GLN A 250 -8.43 9.43 -15.67
C GLN A 250 -7.81 10.80 -15.91
N GLU A 251 -8.64 11.78 -16.25
CA GLU A 251 -8.19 13.17 -16.41
C GLU A 251 -8.38 13.98 -15.13
N PHE A 252 -7.50 14.95 -14.92
CA PHE A 252 -7.69 15.97 -13.88
C PHE A 252 -8.85 16.88 -14.26
N ILE A 253 -9.88 16.89 -13.42
CA ILE A 253 -11.00 17.82 -13.53
C ILE A 253 -10.94 18.75 -12.33
N PRO A 254 -10.76 20.08 -12.53
CA PRO A 254 -10.73 21.05 -11.45
C PRO A 254 -11.98 20.95 -10.56
N PRO A 255 -11.85 21.02 -9.23
CA PRO A 255 -13.00 20.88 -8.34
C PRO A 255 -13.93 22.11 -8.34
N PHE A 256 -13.54 23.17 -9.04
CA PHE A 256 -14.23 24.46 -9.14
C PHE A 256 -14.32 24.97 -10.58
N ASN A 257 -15.25 25.89 -10.81
CA ASN A 257 -15.36 26.66 -12.04
C ASN A 257 -14.67 28.02 -11.84
N PHE A 258 -13.74 28.36 -12.75
CA PHE A 258 -12.95 29.59 -12.71
C PHE A 258 -13.82 30.83 -12.70
N GLU A 259 -14.66 30.99 -13.72
CA GLU A 259 -15.50 32.17 -13.93
C GLU A 259 -16.42 32.44 -12.73
N LYS A 260 -17.07 31.38 -12.20
CA LYS A 260 -17.94 31.47 -11.03
C LYS A 260 -17.17 31.91 -9.78
N SER A 261 -15.95 31.42 -9.61
CA SER A 261 -15.11 31.75 -8.45
C SER A 261 -14.59 33.19 -8.56
N PHE A 262 -14.11 33.57 -9.74
CA PHE A 262 -13.71 34.94 -10.07
C PHE A 262 -14.83 35.95 -9.79
N ASN A 263 -16.03 35.70 -10.34
CA ASN A 263 -17.19 36.58 -10.16
C ASN A 263 -17.60 36.71 -8.68
N LYS A 264 -17.39 35.66 -7.87
CA LYS A 264 -17.63 35.71 -6.42
C LYS A 264 -16.64 36.65 -5.72
N PHE A 265 -15.37 36.62 -6.10
CA PHE A 265 -14.36 37.52 -5.56
C PHE A 265 -14.53 38.96 -6.05
N LYS A 266 -14.88 39.16 -7.33
CA LYS A 266 -15.19 40.47 -7.92
C LYS A 266 -16.32 41.17 -7.16
N LYS A 267 -17.40 40.46 -6.84
CA LYS A 267 -18.51 41.00 -6.03
C LYS A 267 -18.07 41.46 -4.64
N ILE A 268 -17.15 40.73 -4.00
CA ILE A 268 -16.63 41.11 -2.68
C ILE A 268 -15.78 42.37 -2.76
N TYR A 269 -14.97 42.49 -3.82
CA TYR A 269 -14.13 43.66 -4.06
C TYR A 269 -14.94 44.92 -4.41
N MET A 270 -15.96 44.79 -5.26
CA MET A 270 -16.79 45.91 -5.74
C MET A 270 -17.72 46.50 -4.69
N ASN A 271 -18.01 45.79 -3.60
CA ASN A 271 -18.81 46.30 -2.48
C ASN A 271 -17.95 47.22 -1.58
N GLN A 272 -17.44 48.33 -2.16
CA GLN A 272 -16.38 49.23 -1.67
C GLN A 272 -16.65 50.00 -0.35
N GLU A 273 -17.67 49.66 0.43
CA GLU A 273 -17.99 50.42 1.67
C GLU A 273 -17.10 50.06 2.87
N ASN A 274 -16.25 49.03 2.78
CA ASN A 274 -15.47 48.52 3.91
C ASN A 274 -13.98 48.87 3.85
N LYS A 275 -13.43 49.55 4.86
CA LYS A 275 -11.97 49.81 5.05
C LYS A 275 -11.10 48.53 5.18
N ASN A 276 -11.67 47.34 5.01
CA ASN A 276 -11.02 46.05 5.22
C ASN A 276 -11.17 45.09 4.01
N VAL A 277 -11.46 45.59 2.81
CA VAL A 277 -11.72 44.78 1.60
C VAL A 277 -10.62 43.73 1.34
N ILE A 278 -9.33 44.07 1.48
CA ILE A 278 -8.23 43.10 1.31
C ILE A 278 -8.30 41.97 2.35
N SER A 279 -8.53 42.31 3.62
CA SER A 279 -8.65 41.32 4.71
C SER A 279 -9.85 40.39 4.47
N SER A 280 -10.97 40.94 3.99
CA SER A 280 -12.17 40.16 3.64
C SER A 280 -11.94 39.25 2.43
N LEU A 281 -11.27 39.77 1.39
CA LEU A 281 -10.98 39.04 0.16
C LEU A 281 -9.99 37.91 0.41
N SER A 282 -8.90 38.17 1.13
CA SER A 282 -7.90 37.16 1.51
C SER A 282 -8.50 36.03 2.33
N ASN A 283 -9.32 36.34 3.34
CA ASN A 283 -10.04 35.33 4.09
C ASN A 283 -11.00 34.52 3.21
N LYS A 284 -11.67 35.14 2.23
CA LYS A 284 -12.57 34.39 1.35
C LYS A 284 -11.84 33.46 0.39
N ILE A 285 -10.70 33.88 -0.13
CA ILE A 285 -9.84 33.05 -0.98
C ILE A 285 -9.27 31.89 -0.16
N TYR A 286 -8.85 32.13 1.09
CA TYR A 286 -8.42 31.06 2.01
C TYR A 286 -9.51 30.01 2.22
N GLU A 287 -10.72 30.44 2.61
CA GLU A 287 -11.85 29.53 2.82
C GLU A 287 -12.25 28.80 1.54
N PHE A 288 -12.12 29.46 0.38
CA PHE A 288 -12.31 28.83 -0.91
C PHE A 288 -11.27 27.72 -1.15
N GLU A 289 -9.97 27.99 -1.00
CA GLU A 289 -8.92 26.97 -1.20
C GLU A 289 -9.11 25.79 -0.26
N LYS A 290 -9.38 26.07 1.01
CA LYS A 290 -9.65 25.04 2.03
C LYS A 290 -10.83 24.15 1.65
N TYR A 291 -11.94 24.75 1.21
CA TYR A 291 -13.12 24.01 0.76
C TYR A 291 -12.81 23.15 -0.47
N GLN A 292 -12.12 23.69 -1.47
CA GLN A 292 -11.79 22.94 -2.69
C GLN A 292 -10.81 21.80 -2.42
N ILE A 293 -9.83 22.01 -1.54
CA ILE A 293 -8.92 20.95 -1.10
C ILE A 293 -9.68 19.83 -0.39
N ASN A 294 -10.65 20.14 0.48
CA ASN A 294 -11.45 19.11 1.14
C ASN A 294 -12.28 18.29 0.15
N LYS A 295 -12.96 18.94 -0.79
CA LYS A 295 -13.72 18.26 -1.86
C LYS A 295 -12.82 17.39 -2.73
N TYR A 296 -11.62 17.87 -3.04
CA TYR A 296 -10.60 17.09 -3.74
C TYR A 296 -10.19 15.84 -2.94
N LYS A 297 -9.93 15.99 -1.63
CA LYS A 297 -9.60 14.87 -0.73
C LYS A 297 -10.68 13.80 -0.72
N GLU A 298 -11.93 14.20 -0.54
CA GLU A 298 -13.08 13.29 -0.55
C GLU A 298 -13.15 12.47 -1.84
N LYS A 299 -12.95 13.12 -3.00
CA LYS A 299 -12.96 12.45 -4.31
C LYS A 299 -11.84 11.40 -4.43
N ILE A 300 -10.62 11.73 -3.99
CA ILE A 300 -9.49 10.78 -4.00
C ILE A 300 -9.75 9.60 -3.05
N GLU A 301 -10.27 9.87 -1.85
CA GLU A 301 -10.61 8.83 -0.89
C GLU A 301 -11.68 7.87 -1.43
N GLU A 302 -12.70 8.39 -2.10
CA GLU A 302 -13.75 7.59 -2.74
C GLU A 302 -13.19 6.73 -3.89
N GLN A 303 -12.36 7.29 -4.75
CA GLN A 303 -11.69 6.54 -5.82
C GLN A 303 -10.87 5.37 -5.28
N ASN A 304 -10.09 5.61 -4.23
CA ASN A 304 -9.29 4.57 -3.59
C ASN A 304 -10.14 3.50 -2.93
N LYS A 305 -11.26 3.89 -2.29
CA LYS A 305 -12.21 2.93 -1.73
C LYS A 305 -12.79 2.03 -2.82
N ASN A 306 -13.20 2.61 -3.94
CA ASN A 306 -13.73 1.86 -5.08
C ASN A 306 -12.67 0.90 -5.66
N ARG A 307 -11.40 1.32 -5.79
CA ARG A 307 -10.28 0.46 -6.18
C ARG A 307 -10.16 -0.77 -5.29
N VAL A 308 -10.14 -0.56 -3.97
CA VAL A 308 -10.01 -1.65 -2.99
C VAL A 308 -11.21 -2.60 -3.05
N ILE A 309 -12.43 -2.08 -3.20
CA ILE A 309 -13.64 -2.90 -3.33
C ILE A 309 -13.59 -3.75 -4.60
N THR A 310 -13.21 -3.16 -5.74
CA THR A 310 -13.08 -3.89 -7.02
C THR A 310 -12.04 -4.99 -6.90
N GLU A 311 -10.87 -4.69 -6.34
CA GLU A 311 -9.80 -5.67 -6.12
C GLU A 311 -10.26 -6.85 -5.24
N ILE A 312 -10.85 -6.58 -4.08
CA ILE A 312 -11.32 -7.61 -3.15
C ILE A 312 -12.43 -8.45 -3.79
N SER A 313 -13.39 -7.80 -4.45
CA SER A 313 -14.50 -8.52 -5.08
C SER A 313 -14.03 -9.40 -6.24
N PHE A 314 -13.03 -8.96 -7.01
CA PHE A 314 -12.44 -9.77 -8.06
C PHE A 314 -11.68 -10.99 -7.51
N LYS A 315 -10.84 -10.78 -6.49
CA LYS A 315 -10.12 -11.87 -5.81
C LYS A 315 -11.08 -12.93 -5.26
N ARG A 316 -12.15 -12.51 -4.59
CA ARG A 316 -13.20 -13.41 -4.08
C ARG A 316 -13.92 -14.15 -5.20
N TYR A 317 -14.26 -13.44 -6.28
CA TYR A 317 -14.90 -14.04 -7.44
C TYR A 317 -14.08 -15.20 -8.00
N LEU A 318 -12.76 -15.00 -8.19
CA LEU A 318 -11.89 -16.05 -8.72
C LEU A 318 -11.82 -17.28 -7.82
N VAL A 319 -11.70 -17.08 -6.50
CA VAL A 319 -11.72 -18.18 -5.53
C VAL A 319 -13.00 -19.00 -5.64
N GLU A 320 -14.16 -18.34 -5.60
CA GLU A 320 -15.45 -19.02 -5.68
C GLU A 320 -15.66 -19.69 -7.04
N PHE A 321 -15.21 -19.05 -8.12
CA PHE A 321 -15.27 -19.63 -9.45
C PHE A 321 -14.39 -20.89 -9.55
N TYR A 322 -13.13 -20.85 -9.12
CA TYR A 322 -12.25 -22.01 -9.20
C TYR A 322 -12.64 -23.15 -8.25
N LYS A 323 -13.32 -22.87 -7.13
CA LYS A 323 -13.92 -23.92 -6.28
C LYS A 323 -14.95 -24.80 -7.02
N THR A 324 -15.54 -24.30 -8.11
CA THR A 324 -16.51 -25.05 -8.91
C THR A 324 -15.87 -26.03 -9.91
N ILE A 325 -14.55 -26.01 -10.08
CA ILE A 325 -13.83 -26.99 -10.92
C ILE A 325 -14.02 -28.38 -10.30
N ASN A 326 -14.51 -29.34 -11.08
CA ASN A 326 -14.80 -30.69 -10.58
C ASN A 326 -13.53 -31.48 -10.28
N ASP A 327 -12.57 -31.46 -11.21
CA ASP A 327 -11.30 -32.15 -11.08
C ASP A 327 -10.51 -31.57 -9.90
N SER A 328 -10.20 -32.42 -8.92
CA SER A 328 -9.56 -31.99 -7.68
C SER A 328 -8.14 -31.48 -7.90
N PHE A 329 -7.40 -32.08 -8.84
CA PHE A 329 -6.03 -31.66 -9.12
C PHE A 329 -6.02 -30.27 -9.74
N TRP A 330 -6.84 -30.04 -10.78
CA TRP A 330 -6.92 -28.72 -11.42
C TRP A 330 -7.52 -27.67 -10.50
N ARG A 331 -8.55 -28.02 -9.72
CA ARG A 331 -9.07 -27.11 -8.69
C ARG A 331 -7.97 -26.66 -7.74
N GLU A 332 -7.15 -27.58 -7.23
CA GLU A 332 -6.03 -27.25 -6.34
C GLU A 332 -4.94 -26.44 -7.04
N ASP A 333 -4.63 -26.71 -8.32
CA ASP A 333 -3.65 -25.92 -9.09
C ASP A 333 -4.07 -24.45 -9.24
N PHE A 334 -5.32 -24.21 -9.69
CA PHE A 334 -5.83 -22.85 -9.86
C PHE A 334 -5.95 -22.10 -8.53
N LEU A 335 -6.41 -22.79 -7.48
CA LEU A 335 -6.54 -22.22 -6.15
C LEU A 335 -5.17 -21.90 -5.54
N SER A 336 -4.23 -22.85 -5.56
CA SER A 336 -2.87 -22.62 -5.05
C SER A 336 -2.15 -21.52 -5.83
N ASN A 337 -2.37 -21.37 -7.14
CA ASN A 337 -1.84 -20.23 -7.90
C ASN A 337 -2.32 -18.88 -7.34
N LEU A 338 -3.59 -18.75 -6.98
CA LEU A 338 -4.11 -17.52 -6.36
C LEU A 338 -3.49 -17.25 -4.99
N GLU A 339 -3.24 -18.28 -4.19
CA GLU A 339 -2.64 -18.14 -2.86
C GLU A 339 -1.14 -17.88 -2.94
N ASP A 340 -0.40 -18.70 -3.67
CA ASP A 340 1.06 -18.71 -3.73
C ASP A 340 1.61 -17.50 -4.51
N ASN A 341 0.93 -17.07 -5.59
CA ASN A 341 1.42 -15.96 -6.42
C ASN A 341 0.77 -14.61 -6.07
N PHE A 342 -0.45 -14.61 -5.53
CA PHE A 342 -1.22 -13.38 -5.31
C PHE A 342 -1.70 -13.17 -3.86
N GLY A 343 -1.41 -14.11 -2.95
CA GLY A 343 -1.75 -13.97 -1.54
C GLY A 343 -3.25 -13.95 -1.28
N ILE A 344 -4.02 -14.63 -2.12
CA ILE A 344 -5.47 -14.65 -2.02
C ILE A 344 -5.88 -15.80 -1.10
N LYS A 345 -6.50 -15.47 0.04
CA LYS A 345 -7.01 -16.49 0.97
C LYS A 345 -8.16 -17.28 0.34
N ILE A 346 -8.04 -18.59 0.39
CA ILE A 346 -8.99 -19.54 -0.23
C ILE A 346 -10.06 -20.03 0.77
N ASN A 347 -9.70 -20.07 2.05
CA ASN A 347 -10.47 -20.70 3.14
C ASN A 347 -11.18 -19.70 4.08
N ARG A 348 -11.69 -18.58 3.56
CA ARG A 348 -12.46 -17.61 4.37
C ARG A 348 -13.92 -17.53 3.97
#